data_AF-A0A170V571-F1
#
_entry.id   AF-A0A170V571-F1
#
_cell.length_a   1.000
_cell.length_b   1.000
_cell.length_c   1.000
_cell.angle_alpha   90.00
_cell.angle_beta   90.00
_cell.angle_gamma   90.00
#
_symmetry.space_group_name_H-M   'P 1'
#
loop_
_entity.id
_entity.type
_entity.pdbx_description
1 polymer ?
#
loop_
_entity_poly.entity_id
_entity_poly.type
_entity_poly.pdbx_seq_one_letter_code
_entity_poly.pdbx_strand_id
1 'polypeptide(L)'
;LFPMGLSFLNTAIPFLFPNITNMFITATAKQFMFDGVLINCSYATGPAMPVCNGIRGRLPSTVVPVPDSKNFKFSFFKHKNESLEGPFKIISGNRDIFKIGQIIEYKSNNNLTVWEPNTTCSQLKGTDSTVFPPITNLNDELFIYVPDLCLSLSAVYKNKTIIKDITMYRYENSEKN
;
A
#
# COMPACT_ATOMS: atom_id res chain seq x y z
N LEU A 1 5.45 -18.53 2.96
CA LEU A 1 5.42 -18.42 4.43
C LEU A 1 5.61 -19.82 5.01
N PHE A 2 6.62 -20.02 5.85
CA PHE A 2 6.93 -21.34 6.41
C PHE A 2 5.95 -21.71 7.54
N PRO A 3 5.21 -22.83 7.44
CA PRO A 3 4.26 -23.28 8.47
C PRO A 3 4.90 -23.62 9.83
N MET A 4 6.22 -23.84 9.87
CA MET A 4 6.97 -24.11 11.11
C MET A 4 6.99 -22.94 12.11
N GLY A 5 6.71 -21.70 11.68
CA GLY A 5 6.74 -20.54 12.56
C GLY A 5 5.48 -20.34 13.41
N LEU A 6 4.35 -20.98 13.08
CA LEU A 6 3.08 -20.70 13.76
C LEU A 6 3.06 -21.12 15.23
N SER A 7 3.63 -22.28 15.56
CA SER A 7 3.68 -22.77 16.94
C SER A 7 4.50 -21.83 17.83
N PHE A 8 5.60 -21.30 17.30
CA PHE A 8 6.41 -20.28 17.96
C PHE A 8 5.65 -18.95 18.13
N LEU A 9 4.89 -18.51 17.12
CA LEU A 9 4.08 -17.30 17.26
C LEU A 9 3.03 -17.43 18.37
N ASN A 10 2.41 -18.60 18.51
CA ASN A 10 1.43 -18.84 19.57
C ASN A 10 2.05 -18.69 20.98
N THR A 11 3.33 -19.03 21.16
CA THR A 11 4.03 -18.84 22.45
C THR A 11 4.54 -17.42 22.64
N ALA A 12 4.84 -16.69 21.57
CA ALA A 12 5.32 -15.31 21.61
C ALA A 12 4.21 -14.27 21.83
N ILE A 13 3.01 -14.51 21.28
CA ILE A 13 1.89 -13.56 21.29
C ILE A 13 1.55 -13.01 22.69
N PRO A 14 1.42 -13.83 23.76
CA PRO A 14 1.11 -13.31 25.09
C PRO A 14 2.18 -12.38 25.66
N PHE A 15 3.44 -12.48 25.20
CA PHE A 15 4.50 -11.57 25.63
C PHE A 15 4.50 -10.27 24.83
N LEU A 16 4.21 -10.35 23.52
CA LEU A 16 4.10 -9.19 22.64
C LEU A 16 2.87 -8.34 22.96
N PHE A 17 1.78 -8.98 23.38
CA PHE A 17 0.48 -8.38 23.68
C PHE A 17 -0.06 -8.93 25.01
N PRO A 18 0.42 -8.45 26.18
CA PRO A 18 0.14 -9.05 27.48
C PRO A 18 -1.32 -9.03 27.94
N ASN A 19 -2.15 -8.19 27.32
CA ASN A 19 -3.55 -7.99 27.72
C ASN A 19 -4.56 -8.72 26.81
N ILE A 20 -4.12 -9.69 26.00
CA ILE A 20 -5.03 -10.45 25.12
C ILE A 20 -5.21 -11.88 25.59
N THR A 21 -6.45 -12.38 25.49
CA THR A 21 -6.84 -13.74 25.88
C THR A 21 -6.87 -14.72 24.69
N ASN A 22 -6.82 -14.19 23.47
CA ASN A 22 -6.83 -14.94 22.22
C ASN A 22 -6.06 -14.14 21.15
N MET A 23 -6.11 -14.57 19.89
CA MET A 23 -5.39 -13.91 18.79
C MET A 23 -5.96 -12.54 18.37
N PHE A 24 -6.97 -12.02 19.07
CA PHE A 24 -7.62 -10.76 18.74
C PHE A 24 -7.21 -9.66 19.73
N ILE A 25 -6.94 -8.48 19.19
CA ILE A 25 -6.67 -7.26 19.96
C ILE A 25 -7.89 -6.34 19.90
N THR A 26 -8.17 -5.63 21.00
CA THR A 26 -9.13 -4.51 20.99
C THR A 26 -8.36 -3.21 20.94
N ALA A 27 -8.64 -2.38 19.95
CA ALA A 27 -8.04 -1.07 19.78
C ALA A 27 -9.08 -0.08 19.26
N THR A 28 -8.94 1.19 19.60
CA THR A 28 -9.74 2.25 18.97
C THR A 28 -9.35 2.40 17.50
N ALA A 29 -10.26 2.90 16.67
CA ALA A 29 -9.96 3.18 15.27
C ALA A 29 -8.72 4.09 15.11
N LYS A 30 -8.58 5.10 15.97
CA LYS A 30 -7.43 6.00 15.96
C LYS A 30 -6.12 5.28 16.27
N GLN A 31 -6.10 4.37 17.25
CA GLN A 31 -4.91 3.57 17.57
C GLN A 31 -4.53 2.63 16.43
N PHE A 32 -5.51 1.92 15.87
CA PHE A 32 -5.25 0.96 14.81
C PHE A 32 -4.76 1.64 13.52
N MET A 33 -5.34 2.79 13.18
CA MET A 33 -5.05 3.49 11.95
C MET A 33 -3.80 4.38 12.06
N PHE A 34 -3.58 5.06 13.20
CA PHE A 34 -2.58 6.14 13.31
C PHE A 34 -1.73 6.12 14.59
N ASP A 35 -2.31 6.11 15.79
CA ASP A 35 -1.52 6.30 17.03
C ASP A 35 -0.64 5.08 17.37
N GLY A 36 -1.04 3.91 16.88
CA GLY A 36 -0.33 2.65 16.96
C GLY A 36 -0.73 1.75 18.12
N VAL A 37 -0.89 0.46 17.83
CA VAL A 37 -1.04 -0.62 18.80
C VAL A 37 0.34 -1.03 19.31
N LEU A 38 0.50 -1.03 20.63
CA LEU A 38 1.78 -1.36 21.27
C LEU A 38 2.16 -2.82 21.03
N ILE A 39 3.40 -3.04 20.58
CA ILE A 39 4.07 -4.33 20.55
C ILE A 39 5.13 -4.30 21.65
N ASN A 40 4.91 -5.09 22.70
CA ASN A 40 5.80 -5.15 23.84
C ASN A 40 7.05 -5.97 23.52
N CYS A 41 8.19 -5.28 23.48
CA CYS A 41 9.50 -5.82 23.21
C CYS A 41 10.51 -5.46 24.31
N SER A 42 10.00 -5.20 25.53
CA SER A 42 10.78 -4.85 26.71
C SER A 42 11.63 -6.02 27.24
N TYR A 43 11.24 -7.25 26.93
CA TYR A 43 11.92 -8.46 27.40
C TYR A 43 13.24 -8.70 26.67
N ALA A 44 14.31 -8.95 27.44
CA ALA A 44 15.63 -9.27 26.90
C ALA A 44 15.79 -10.76 26.54
N THR A 45 14.92 -11.63 27.06
CA THR A 45 14.92 -13.09 26.85
C THR A 45 13.47 -13.59 26.67
N GLY A 46 13.31 -14.82 26.19
CA GLY A 46 12.02 -15.48 26.09
C GLY A 46 11.38 -15.47 24.69
N PRO A 47 10.14 -15.98 24.55
CA PRO A 47 9.52 -16.28 23.26
C PRO A 47 9.32 -15.07 22.34
N ALA A 48 9.16 -13.86 22.89
CA ALA A 48 9.03 -12.64 22.08
C ALA A 48 10.36 -12.15 21.46
N MET A 49 11.51 -12.54 22.02
CA MET A 49 12.82 -11.98 21.65
C MET A 49 13.14 -12.16 20.16
N PRO A 50 12.97 -13.34 19.53
CA PRO A 50 13.24 -13.50 18.11
C PRO A 50 12.34 -12.62 17.22
N VAL A 51 11.07 -12.43 17.60
CA VAL A 51 10.14 -11.55 16.86
C VAL A 51 10.60 -10.09 16.96
N CYS A 52 10.91 -9.63 18.17
CA CYS A 52 11.39 -8.28 18.40
C CYS A 52 12.72 -7.99 17.70
N ASN A 53 13.62 -8.96 17.62
CA ASN A 53 14.87 -8.84 16.87
C ASN A 53 14.64 -8.83 15.36
N GLY A 54 13.70 -9.62 14.86
CA GLY A 54 13.27 -9.59 13.46
C GLY A 54 12.72 -8.22 13.06
N ILE A 55 11.85 -7.64 13.89
CA ILE A 55 11.32 -6.28 13.69
C ILE A 55 12.45 -5.25 13.67
N ARG A 56 13.41 -5.32 14.61
CA ARG A 56 14.58 -4.41 14.65
C ARG A 56 15.47 -4.54 13.41
N GLY A 57 15.73 -5.76 12.96
CA GLY A 57 16.58 -6.01 11.80
C GLY A 57 15.93 -5.57 10.49
N ARG A 58 14.60 -5.62 10.40
CA ARG A 58 13.84 -5.20 9.21
C ARG A 58 12.52 -4.55 9.62
N LEU A 59 12.57 -3.24 9.87
CA LEU A 59 11.39 -2.45 10.21
C LEU A 59 10.50 -2.25 8.98
N PRO A 60 9.27 -2.78 8.95
CA PRO A 60 8.29 -2.37 7.95
C PRO A 60 7.83 -0.93 8.25
N SER A 61 7.39 -0.20 7.23
CA SER A 61 6.92 1.19 7.39
C SER A 61 5.76 1.32 8.38
N THR A 62 4.90 0.31 8.50
CA THR A 62 3.75 0.28 9.42
C THR A 62 4.12 0.11 10.89
N VAL A 63 5.40 -0.15 11.21
CA VAL A 63 5.88 -0.34 12.58
C VAL A 63 6.92 0.72 12.91
N VAL A 64 6.66 1.48 13.98
CA VAL A 64 7.55 2.54 14.45
C VAL A 64 8.11 2.24 15.84
N PRO A 65 9.37 2.56 16.13
CA PRO A 65 9.92 2.44 17.48
C PRO A 65 9.25 3.44 18.42
N VAL A 66 9.06 3.04 19.67
CA VAL A 66 8.59 3.94 20.73
C VAL A 66 9.81 4.61 21.36
N PRO A 67 9.85 5.97 21.43
CA PRO A 67 10.95 6.70 22.07
C PRO A 67 11.27 6.17 23.47
N ASP A 68 12.55 6.15 23.82
CA ASP A 68 13.07 5.78 25.14
C ASP A 68 12.65 4.38 25.63
N SER A 69 12.34 3.47 24.70
CA SER A 69 11.97 2.10 25.05
C SER A 69 12.43 1.08 23.99
N LYS A 70 12.33 -0.20 24.33
CA LYS A 70 12.59 -1.30 23.39
C LYS A 70 11.35 -1.70 22.58
N ASN A 71 10.24 -0.99 22.77
CA ASN A 71 8.92 -1.32 22.23
C ASN A 71 8.69 -0.73 20.85
N PHE A 72 7.69 -1.28 20.16
CA PHE A 72 7.23 -0.79 18.87
C PHE A 72 5.75 -0.48 18.90
N LYS A 73 5.29 0.25 17.89
CA LYS A 73 3.88 0.50 17.63
C LYS A 73 3.56 0.17 16.19
N PHE A 74 2.53 -0.64 15.99
CA PHE A 74 1.99 -0.95 14.66
C PHE A 74 0.78 -0.07 14.35
N SER A 75 0.72 0.50 13.15
CA SER A 75 -0.47 1.19 12.63
C SER A 75 -0.47 1.15 11.11
N PHE A 76 -1.66 1.22 10.50
CA PHE A 76 -1.77 1.16 9.05
C PHE A 76 -1.20 2.41 8.35
N PHE A 77 -1.48 3.60 8.86
CA PHE A 77 -1.29 4.85 8.12
C PHE A 77 -0.35 5.86 8.79
N LYS A 78 0.23 5.58 9.97
CA LYS A 78 1.15 6.53 10.63
C LYS A 78 2.30 6.96 9.72
N HIS A 79 2.85 6.03 8.96
CA HIS A 79 3.97 6.25 8.06
C HIS A 79 3.63 7.09 6.82
N LYS A 80 2.33 7.31 6.55
CA LYS A 80 1.87 8.18 5.47
C LYS A 80 1.82 9.65 5.91
N ASN A 81 1.69 9.93 7.21
CA ASN A 81 1.65 11.29 7.70
C ASN A 81 3.01 11.98 7.54
N GLU A 82 3.01 13.21 7.01
CA GLU A 82 4.23 14.01 6.79
C GLU A 82 5.29 13.29 5.92
N SER A 83 4.83 12.40 5.02
CA SER A 83 5.69 11.67 4.09
C SER A 83 5.33 12.00 2.65
N LEU A 84 6.29 11.80 1.74
CA LEU A 84 6.08 11.96 0.31
C LEU A 84 6.09 10.58 -0.38
N GLU A 85 5.08 10.33 -1.21
CA GLU A 85 5.05 9.17 -2.10
C GLU A 85 5.77 9.49 -3.41
N GLY A 86 6.54 8.55 -3.95
CA GLY A 86 7.34 8.75 -5.17
C GLY A 86 8.85 8.72 -4.94
N PRO A 87 9.65 9.36 -5.82
CA PRO A 87 9.24 10.29 -6.88
C PRO A 87 8.55 9.60 -8.07
N PHE A 88 7.74 10.37 -8.79
CA PHE A 88 7.10 9.99 -10.05
C PHE A 88 7.68 10.81 -11.20
N LYS A 89 7.88 10.17 -12.35
CA LYS A 89 8.12 10.84 -13.62
C LYS A 89 6.89 10.67 -14.50
N ILE A 90 6.28 11.79 -14.85
CA ILE A 90 5.01 11.83 -15.57
C ILE A 90 5.17 12.58 -16.88
N ILE A 91 4.38 12.20 -17.88
CA ILE A 91 4.30 12.94 -19.13
C ILE A 91 3.42 14.18 -18.93
N SER A 92 3.98 15.37 -19.16
CA SER A 92 3.28 16.64 -18.97
C SER A 92 2.22 16.96 -20.02
N GLY A 93 2.23 16.26 -21.16
CA GLY A 93 1.28 16.47 -22.26
C GLY A 93 1.63 17.61 -23.22
N ASN A 94 2.76 18.30 -23.05
CA ASN A 94 3.15 19.45 -23.87
C ASN A 94 3.44 19.11 -25.35
N ARG A 95 3.98 17.91 -25.62
CA ARG A 95 4.27 17.40 -26.96
C ARG A 95 3.11 16.57 -27.53
N ASP A 96 2.39 15.87 -26.65
CA ASP A 96 1.30 14.97 -27.00
C ASP A 96 0.30 14.93 -25.84
N ILE A 97 -0.85 15.58 -26.05
CA ILE A 97 -1.91 15.67 -25.04
C ILE A 97 -2.55 14.30 -24.77
N PHE A 98 -2.48 13.35 -25.70
CA PHE A 98 -3.02 12.00 -25.53
C PHE A 98 -2.17 11.11 -24.61
N LYS A 99 -1.06 11.64 -24.08
CA LYS A 99 -0.20 10.95 -23.10
C LYS A 99 -0.11 11.68 -21.77
N ILE A 100 -0.84 12.77 -21.57
CA ILE A 100 -0.78 13.56 -20.33
C ILE A 100 -1.06 12.71 -19.09
N GLY A 101 -0.30 12.94 -18.02
CA GLY A 101 -0.47 12.27 -16.73
C GLY A 101 0.02 10.81 -16.70
N GLN A 102 0.43 10.23 -17.84
CA GLN A 102 0.98 8.88 -17.86
C GLN A 102 2.27 8.82 -17.05
N ILE A 103 2.35 7.85 -16.15
CA ILE A 103 3.53 7.60 -15.31
C ILE A 103 4.48 6.71 -16.11
N ILE A 104 5.71 7.19 -16.29
CA ILE A 104 6.75 6.46 -17.02
C ILE A 104 7.83 5.89 -16.10
N GLU A 105 8.02 6.48 -14.92
CA GLU A 105 8.90 5.97 -13.87
C GLU A 105 8.30 6.22 -12.49
N TYR A 106 8.44 5.23 -11.60
CA TYR A 106 8.14 5.36 -10.18
C TYR A 106 9.37 4.90 -9.39
N LYS A 107 9.89 5.75 -8.51
CA LYS A 107 11.13 5.50 -7.74
C LYS A 107 12.29 5.04 -8.65
N SER A 108 12.49 5.77 -9.75
CA SER A 108 13.53 5.52 -10.76
C SER A 108 13.44 4.18 -11.51
N ASN A 109 12.29 3.49 -11.43
CA ASN A 109 12.04 2.25 -12.15
C ASN A 109 10.89 2.43 -13.14
N ASN A 110 11.07 1.90 -14.34
CA ASN A 110 10.03 1.88 -15.39
C ASN A 110 9.09 0.69 -15.28
N ASN A 111 9.39 -0.27 -14.40
CA ASN A 111 8.58 -1.44 -14.08
C ASN A 111 8.48 -1.62 -12.56
N LEU A 112 7.43 -2.31 -12.12
CA LEU A 112 7.18 -2.64 -10.72
C LEU A 112 8.09 -3.78 -10.28
N THR A 113 8.91 -3.54 -9.27
CA THR A 113 9.94 -4.47 -8.78
C THR A 113 9.41 -5.53 -7.81
N VAL A 114 8.16 -5.36 -7.33
CA VAL A 114 7.52 -6.28 -6.37
C VAL A 114 7.07 -7.57 -7.06
N TRP A 115 6.73 -7.50 -8.35
CA TRP A 115 6.24 -8.62 -9.14
C TRP A 115 7.35 -9.26 -9.95
N GLU A 116 7.11 -10.49 -10.40
CA GLU A 116 8.05 -11.21 -11.24
C GLU A 116 8.36 -10.41 -12.52
N PRO A 117 9.65 -10.18 -12.86
CA PRO A 117 10.03 -9.40 -14.04
C PRO A 117 9.43 -9.96 -15.33
N ASN A 118 9.14 -9.08 -16.29
CA ASN A 118 8.60 -9.43 -17.62
C ASN A 118 7.19 -10.07 -17.60
N THR A 119 6.45 -9.94 -16.51
CA THR A 119 5.03 -10.31 -16.43
C THR A 119 4.12 -9.10 -16.62
N THR A 120 2.84 -9.32 -16.90
CA THR A 120 1.84 -8.24 -16.95
C THR A 120 1.73 -7.48 -15.63
N CYS A 121 1.85 -8.17 -14.50
CA CYS A 121 1.80 -7.57 -13.16
C CYS A 121 2.98 -6.64 -12.88
N SER A 122 4.13 -6.88 -13.51
CA SER A 122 5.31 -6.01 -13.37
C SER A 122 5.24 -4.72 -14.17
N GLN A 123 4.23 -4.55 -15.04
CA GLN A 123 4.15 -3.38 -15.92
C GLN A 123 3.60 -2.16 -15.18
N LEU A 124 4.35 -1.06 -15.22
CA LEU A 124 3.88 0.25 -14.78
C LEU A 124 3.04 0.86 -15.91
N LYS A 125 1.73 1.03 -15.67
CA LYS A 125 0.79 1.54 -16.67
C LYS A 125 -0.15 2.56 -16.07
N GLY A 126 -0.55 3.52 -16.90
CA GLY A 126 -1.61 4.44 -16.59
C GLY A 126 -1.15 5.74 -15.94
N THR A 127 -2.13 6.46 -15.39
CA THR A 127 -1.91 7.71 -14.67
C THR A 127 -2.03 7.49 -13.16
N ASP A 128 -1.90 8.55 -12.37
CA ASP A 128 -2.15 8.53 -10.93
C ASP A 128 -3.64 8.72 -10.56
N SER A 129 -4.55 8.59 -11.54
CA SER A 129 -6.00 8.84 -11.47
C SER A 129 -6.45 10.29 -11.27
N THR A 130 -5.53 11.26 -11.13
CA THR A 130 -5.90 12.68 -10.98
C THR A 130 -6.25 13.33 -12.32
N VAL A 131 -5.53 12.93 -13.36
CA VAL A 131 -5.71 13.39 -14.74
C VAL A 131 -5.67 12.18 -15.66
N PHE A 132 -6.53 12.21 -16.69
CA PHE A 132 -6.55 11.22 -17.75
C PHE A 132 -6.33 11.92 -19.10
N PRO A 133 -5.68 11.24 -20.07
CA PRO A 133 -5.69 11.71 -21.45
C PRO A 133 -7.11 11.87 -22.01
N PRO A 134 -7.28 12.74 -23.03
CA PRO A 134 -8.54 12.81 -23.75
C PRO A 134 -8.97 11.43 -24.26
N ILE A 135 -10.19 11.02 -23.92
CA ILE A 135 -10.74 9.71 -24.29
C ILE A 135 -11.14 9.74 -25.77
N THR A 136 -10.44 8.96 -26.60
CA THR A 136 -10.71 8.81 -28.04
C THR A 136 -11.74 7.73 -28.33
N ASN A 137 -11.72 6.64 -27.54
CA ASN A 137 -12.62 5.51 -27.67
C ASN A 137 -13.08 5.06 -26.28
N LEU A 138 -14.40 4.95 -26.09
CA LEU A 138 -14.98 4.54 -24.81
C LEU A 138 -14.70 3.07 -24.47
N ASN A 139 -14.43 2.24 -25.48
CA ASN A 139 -14.14 0.82 -25.27
C ASN A 139 -12.70 0.56 -24.80
N ASP A 140 -11.83 1.57 -24.80
CA ASP A 140 -10.45 1.42 -24.35
C ASP A 140 -10.38 1.34 -22.82
N GLU A 141 -9.52 0.45 -22.31
CA GLU A 141 -9.28 0.35 -20.87
C GLU A 141 -8.42 1.52 -20.39
N LEU A 142 -8.85 2.17 -19.30
CA LEU A 142 -8.07 3.19 -18.63
C LEU A 142 -7.23 2.53 -17.53
N PHE A 143 -5.92 2.73 -17.59
CA PHE A 143 -5.03 2.25 -16.54
C PHE A 143 -4.76 3.33 -15.51
N ILE A 144 -4.68 2.91 -14.25
CA ILE A 144 -4.20 3.72 -13.13
C ILE A 144 -3.14 2.93 -12.37
N TYR A 145 -2.08 3.60 -11.92
CA TYR A 145 -1.12 3.00 -11.01
C TYR A 145 -1.44 3.42 -9.58
N VAL A 146 -1.58 2.43 -8.68
CA VAL A 146 -1.87 2.66 -7.26
C VAL A 146 -0.68 2.19 -6.44
N PRO A 147 0.19 3.11 -5.96
CA PRO A 147 1.39 2.76 -5.18
C PRO A 147 1.09 1.90 -3.95
N ASP A 148 -0.04 2.13 -3.28
CA ASP A 148 -0.44 1.39 -2.07
C ASP A 148 -0.81 -0.07 -2.36
N LEU A 149 -1.25 -0.38 -3.57
CA LEU A 149 -1.52 -1.74 -4.03
C LEU A 149 -0.33 -2.36 -4.76
N CYS A 150 0.74 -1.57 -4.97
CA CYS A 150 1.90 -1.96 -5.75
C CYS A 150 1.56 -2.49 -7.15
N LEU A 151 0.46 -2.05 -7.77
CA LEU A 151 -0.06 -2.62 -9.02
C LEU A 151 -0.71 -1.54 -9.90
N SER A 152 -0.66 -1.76 -11.21
CA SER A 152 -1.45 -1.00 -12.19
C SER A 152 -2.80 -1.70 -12.41
N LEU A 153 -3.90 -0.99 -12.18
CA LEU A 153 -5.27 -1.49 -12.35
C LEU A 153 -5.89 -0.90 -13.62
N SER A 154 -6.77 -1.66 -14.26
CA SER A 154 -7.56 -1.18 -15.40
C SER A 154 -9.02 -0.93 -15.02
N ALA A 155 -9.62 0.06 -15.68
CA ALA A 155 -11.00 0.44 -15.56
C ALA A 155 -11.66 0.47 -16.93
N VAL A 156 -12.89 -0.04 -17.01
CA VAL A 156 -13.67 -0.17 -18.24
C VAL A 156 -14.87 0.76 -18.21
N TYR A 157 -15.24 1.29 -19.37
CA TYR A 157 -16.44 2.12 -19.49
C TYR A 157 -17.70 1.33 -19.12
N LYS A 158 -18.60 1.97 -18.40
CA LYS A 158 -19.90 1.40 -18.04
C LYS A 158 -21.03 2.16 -18.69
N ASN A 159 -21.14 3.46 -18.41
CA ASN A 159 -22.20 4.29 -18.96
C ASN A 159 -21.86 5.78 -18.93
N LYS A 160 -22.60 6.55 -19.73
CA LYS A 160 -22.60 8.01 -19.71
C LYS A 160 -23.51 8.48 -18.57
N THR A 161 -23.09 9.52 -17.87
CA THR A 161 -23.84 10.16 -16.78
C THR A 161 -23.76 11.68 -16.93
N ILE A 162 -24.60 12.40 -16.18
CA ILE A 162 -24.60 13.85 -16.10
C ILE A 162 -24.42 14.24 -14.63
N ILE A 163 -23.39 15.02 -14.33
CA ILE A 163 -23.13 15.55 -12.99
C ILE A 163 -23.02 17.06 -13.12
N LYS A 164 -23.90 17.79 -12.44
CA LYS A 164 -23.96 19.27 -12.50
C LYS A 164 -23.99 19.79 -13.95
N ASP A 165 -24.88 19.23 -14.77
CA ASP A 165 -25.05 19.53 -16.20
C ASP A 165 -23.83 19.27 -17.10
N ILE A 166 -22.78 18.64 -16.57
CA ILE A 166 -21.61 18.20 -17.34
C ILE A 166 -21.79 16.72 -17.69
N THR A 167 -21.72 16.42 -18.99
CA THR A 167 -21.65 15.03 -19.46
C THR A 167 -20.34 14.40 -19.01
N MET A 168 -20.41 13.28 -18.32
CA MET A 168 -19.27 12.50 -17.88
C MET A 168 -19.40 11.03 -18.29
N TYR A 169 -18.28 10.32 -18.33
CA TYR A 169 -18.22 8.88 -18.60
C TYR A 169 -17.83 8.16 -17.32
N ARG A 170 -18.64 7.19 -16.89
CA ARG A 170 -18.36 6.37 -15.72
C ARG A 170 -17.52 5.17 -16.13
N TYR A 171 -16.37 5.03 -15.47
CA TYR A 171 -15.49 3.88 -15.56
C TYR A 171 -15.51 3.12 -14.24
N GLU A 172 -15.41 1.80 -14.30
CA GLU A 172 -15.37 0.92 -13.13
C GLU A 172 -14.25 -0.10 -13.27
N ASN A 173 -13.83 -0.69 -12.14
CA ASN A 173 -12.78 -1.69 -12.12
C ASN A 173 -13.06 -2.85 -13.10
N SER A 174 -12.05 -3.23 -13.87
CA SER A 174 -12.12 -4.38 -14.78
C SER A 174 -12.12 -5.70 -14.01
N GLU A 175 -12.98 -6.64 -14.41
CA GLU A 175 -13.03 -8.00 -13.83
C GLU A 175 -11.76 -8.82 -14.09
N LYS A 176 -10.87 -8.35 -14.98
CA LYS A 176 -9.61 -9.01 -15.36
C LYS A 176 -8.41 -8.62 -14.51
N ASN A 177 -8.58 -7.67 -13.57
CA ASN A 177 -7.51 -7.17 -12.71
C ASN A 177 -6.94 -8.23 -11.75
#